data_AF-A0A4Y9ZMZ8-F1
#
_entry.id   AF-A0A4Y9ZMZ8-F1
#
_cell.length_a   1.000
_cell.length_b   1.000
_cell.length_c   1.000
_cell.angle_alpha   90.00
_cell.angle_beta   90.00
_cell.angle_gamma   90.00
#
_symmetry.space_group_name_H-M   'P 1'
#
loop_
_entity.id
_entity.type
_entity.pdbx_description
1 polymer ?
#
loop_
_entity_poly.entity_id
_entity_poly.type
_entity_poly.pdbx_seq_one_letter_code
_entity_poly.pdbx_strand_id
1 'polypeptide(L)'
;MSIVISNFLMAAWAVTWIFRMWLASTILLGLLSLVLLYCNVVLFVYHPPTSKRPLDHLLIHVPVRLFLILPLTLLFPYSLFVTLGLAWDPAHEDHYAEHQWAGFGVVLGVNILGLLVVILRRDITWCVGATWICVSQWALRPKPAPVYITTIMFTVLHPLALVASALWVYFVSTKEGRIALPPDEEQHGREGEREPEEVRPDWS
;
A
#
# COMPACT_ATOMS: atom_id res chain seq x y z
N MET A 1 -3.18 -10.01 -17.24
CA MET A 1 -1.93 -10.69 -17.67
C MET A 1 -0.75 -10.39 -16.75
N SER A 2 -0.62 -9.17 -16.24
CA SER A 2 0.52 -8.77 -15.40
C SER A 2 0.75 -9.62 -14.14
N ILE A 3 -0.30 -10.10 -13.45
CA ILE A 3 -0.16 -11.01 -12.29
C ILE A 3 0.48 -12.34 -12.69
N VAL A 4 0.14 -12.89 -13.85
CA VAL A 4 0.74 -14.13 -14.36
C VAL A 4 2.23 -13.92 -14.59
N ILE A 5 2.60 -12.79 -15.21
CA ILE A 5 4.00 -12.41 -15.41
C ILE A 5 4.72 -12.29 -14.06
N SER A 6 4.11 -11.66 -13.05
CA SER A 6 4.69 -11.58 -11.70
C SER A 6 4.98 -12.96 -11.10
N ASN A 7 4.07 -13.93 -11.25
CA ASN A 7 4.31 -15.30 -10.77
C ASN A 7 5.49 -15.97 -11.47
N PHE A 8 5.60 -15.83 -12.79
CA PHE A 8 6.75 -16.34 -13.55
C PHE A 8 8.05 -15.67 -13.14
N LEU A 9 8.05 -14.35 -12.95
CA LEU A 9 9.21 -13.60 -12.46
C LEU A 9 9.64 -14.05 -11.07
N MET A 10 8.68 -14.30 -10.16
CA MET A 10 8.95 -14.81 -8.82
C MET A 10 9.56 -16.22 -8.86
N ALA A 11 9.06 -17.10 -9.73
CA ALA A 11 9.62 -18.44 -9.91
C ALA A 11 11.03 -18.39 -10.52
N ALA A 12 11.24 -17.60 -11.57
CA ALA A 12 12.56 -17.40 -12.18
C ALA A 12 13.55 -16.80 -11.19
N TRP A 13 13.10 -15.84 -10.37
CA TRP A 13 13.91 -15.27 -9.30
C TRP A 13 14.40 -16.35 -8.33
N ALA A 14 13.49 -17.20 -7.82
CA ALA A 14 13.86 -18.28 -6.90
C ALA A 14 14.93 -19.22 -7.48
N VAL A 15 14.81 -19.55 -8.78
CA VAL A 15 15.83 -20.36 -9.48
C VAL A 15 17.18 -19.62 -9.52
N THR A 16 17.20 -18.36 -9.97
CA THR A 16 18.44 -17.58 -10.05
C THR A 16 19.10 -17.37 -8.68
N TRP A 17 18.32 -17.23 -7.62
CA TRP A 17 18.80 -17.15 -6.24
C TRP A 17 19.53 -18.43 -5.80
N ILE A 18 18.93 -19.60 -6.07
CA ILE A 18 19.53 -20.91 -5.72
C ILE A 18 20.86 -21.12 -6.44
N PHE A 19 20.94 -20.76 -7.72
CA PHE A 19 22.18 -20.82 -8.51
C PHE A 19 23.20 -19.71 -8.17
N ARG A 20 22.95 -18.89 -7.14
CA ARG A 20 23.81 -17.77 -6.73
C ARG A 20 24.06 -16.74 -7.83
N MET A 21 23.12 -16.59 -8.77
CA MET A 21 23.18 -15.58 -9.83
C MET A 21 22.66 -14.24 -9.29
N TRP A 22 23.41 -13.62 -8.38
CA TRP A 22 22.96 -12.46 -7.59
C TRP A 22 22.48 -11.29 -8.45
N LEU A 23 23.24 -10.92 -9.48
CA LEU A 23 22.88 -9.84 -10.39
C LEU A 23 21.55 -10.12 -11.12
N ALA A 24 21.39 -11.31 -11.67
CA ALA A 24 20.17 -11.72 -12.36
C ALA A 24 18.97 -11.72 -11.40
N SER A 25 19.17 -12.22 -10.17
CA SER A 25 18.17 -12.18 -9.10
C SER A 25 17.72 -10.75 -8.80
N THR A 26 18.66 -9.82 -8.63
CA THR A 26 18.34 -8.42 -8.34
C THR A 26 17.58 -7.76 -9.48
N ILE A 27 17.96 -8.01 -10.74
CA ILE A 27 17.25 -7.50 -11.92
C ILE A 27 15.81 -8.06 -11.97
N LEU A 28 15.65 -9.36 -11.73
CA LEU A 28 14.33 -10.01 -11.70
C LEU A 28 13.43 -9.47 -10.58
N LEU A 29 13.97 -9.24 -9.38
CA LEU A 29 13.20 -8.62 -8.29
C LEU A 29 12.84 -7.16 -8.56
N GLY A 30 13.73 -6.41 -9.22
CA GLY A 30 13.44 -5.05 -9.67
C GLY A 30 12.27 -5.06 -10.67
N LEU A 31 12.34 -5.92 -11.68
CA LEU A 31 11.27 -6.07 -12.67
C LEU A 31 9.97 -6.56 -12.03
N LEU A 32 10.03 -7.54 -11.12
CA LEU A 32 8.88 -8.03 -10.36
C LEU A 32 8.21 -6.89 -9.58
N SER A 33 9.00 -6.08 -8.88
CA SER A 33 8.49 -4.95 -8.11
C SER A 33 7.82 -3.91 -9.01
N LEU A 34 8.38 -3.62 -10.18
CA LEU A 34 7.78 -2.71 -11.17
C LEU A 34 6.47 -3.25 -11.73
N VAL A 35 6.42 -4.53 -12.10
CA VAL A 35 5.19 -5.17 -12.62
C VAL A 35 4.11 -5.19 -11.54
N LEU A 36 4.46 -5.48 -10.29
CA LEU A 36 3.51 -5.48 -9.17
C LEU A 36 3.05 -4.07 -8.80
N LEU A 37 3.93 -3.07 -8.89
CA LEU A 37 3.55 -1.67 -8.71
C LEU A 37 2.55 -1.26 -9.80
N TYR A 38 2.83 -1.60 -11.06
CA TYR A 38 1.91 -1.38 -12.17
C TYR A 38 0.56 -2.07 -11.93
N CYS A 39 0.55 -3.33 -11.50
CA CYS A 39 -0.70 -4.04 -11.16
C CYS A 39 -1.50 -3.29 -10.09
N ASN A 40 -0.85 -2.80 -9.04
CA ASN A 40 -1.50 -2.08 -7.95
C ASN A 40 -2.05 -0.72 -8.40
N VAL A 41 -1.33 -0.01 -9.29
CA VAL A 41 -1.82 1.24 -9.90
C VAL A 41 -3.04 0.98 -10.78
N VAL A 42 -2.99 -0.05 -11.63
CA VAL A 42 -4.12 -0.44 -12.49
C VAL A 42 -5.33 -0.86 -11.67
N LEU A 43 -5.16 -1.71 -10.65
CA LEU A 43 -6.25 -2.08 -9.74
C LEU A 43 -6.86 -0.85 -9.08
N PHE A 44 -6.02 0.11 -8.68
CA PHE A 44 -6.50 1.32 -8.02
C PHE A 44 -7.31 2.23 -8.96
N VAL A 45 -6.85 2.44 -10.20
CA VAL A 45 -7.50 3.33 -11.17
C VAL A 45 -8.78 2.72 -11.74
N TYR A 46 -8.74 1.45 -12.15
CA TYR A 46 -9.85 0.82 -12.87
C TYR A 46 -10.83 0.07 -11.96
N HIS A 47 -10.39 -0.39 -10.79
CA HIS A 47 -11.19 -1.20 -9.86
C HIS A 47 -11.05 -0.69 -8.41
N PRO A 48 -11.54 0.54 -8.13
CA PRO A 48 -11.37 1.16 -6.83
C PRO A 48 -12.01 0.28 -5.73
N PRO A 49 -11.31 0.11 -4.59
CA PRO A 49 -11.79 -0.73 -3.51
C PRO A 49 -13.10 -0.15 -2.96
N THR A 50 -14.18 -0.91 -3.07
CA THR A 50 -15.51 -0.48 -2.64
C THR A 50 -15.90 -1.23 -1.36
N SER A 51 -16.28 -0.51 -0.30
CA SER A 51 -16.67 -1.11 1.00
C SER A 51 -17.94 -1.97 0.95
N LYS A 52 -18.66 -1.96 -0.18
CA LYS A 52 -19.90 -2.73 -0.38
C LYS A 52 -19.65 -4.24 -0.58
N ARG A 53 -18.41 -4.66 -0.90
CA ARG A 53 -18.03 -6.07 -1.10
C ARG A 53 -16.71 -6.38 -0.41
N PRO A 54 -16.71 -6.56 0.93
CA PRO A 54 -15.48 -6.71 1.71
C PRO A 54 -14.71 -8.00 1.36
N LEU A 55 -15.41 -9.08 0.96
CA LEU A 55 -14.78 -10.34 0.57
C LEU A 55 -14.01 -10.22 -0.75
N ASP A 56 -14.56 -9.53 -1.74
CA ASP A 56 -13.87 -9.29 -3.01
C ASP A 56 -12.58 -8.49 -2.78
N HIS A 57 -12.63 -7.51 -1.88
CA HIS A 57 -11.45 -6.74 -1.50
C HIS A 57 -10.39 -7.60 -0.79
N LEU A 58 -10.81 -8.42 0.18
CA LEU A 58 -9.94 -9.30 0.94
C LEU A 58 -9.27 -10.37 0.08
N LEU A 59 -9.96 -10.90 -0.93
CA LEU A 59 -9.45 -12.01 -1.73
C LEU A 59 -8.64 -11.55 -2.95
N ILE A 60 -8.88 -10.33 -3.45
CA ILE A 60 -8.23 -9.85 -4.68
C ILE A 60 -7.18 -8.78 -4.37
N HIS A 61 -7.57 -7.69 -3.69
CA HIS A 61 -6.67 -6.55 -3.49
C HIS A 61 -5.62 -6.85 -2.42
N VAL A 62 -6.01 -7.52 -1.32
CA VAL A 62 -5.09 -7.76 -0.20
C VAL A 62 -3.90 -8.64 -0.61
N PRO A 63 -4.08 -9.81 -1.26
CA PRO A 63 -2.94 -10.65 -1.63
C PRO A 63 -2.01 -9.97 -2.64
N VAL A 64 -2.57 -9.23 -3.61
CA VAL A 64 -1.78 -8.50 -4.61
C VAL A 64 -0.96 -7.36 -3.98
N ARG A 65 -1.50 -6.69 -2.97
CA ARG A 65 -0.77 -5.66 -2.20
C ARG A 65 0.32 -6.29 -1.33
N LEU A 66 0.01 -7.35 -0.59
CA LEU A 66 1.01 -8.06 0.20
C LEU A 66 2.13 -8.63 -0.67
N PHE A 67 1.79 -9.12 -1.87
CA PHE A 67 2.75 -9.60 -2.83
C PHE A 67 3.66 -8.50 -3.38
N LEU A 68 3.22 -7.23 -3.41
CA LEU A 68 4.08 -6.07 -3.71
C LEU A 68 4.94 -5.66 -2.51
N ILE A 69 4.35 -5.62 -1.32
CA ILE A 69 5.03 -5.12 -0.10
C ILE A 69 6.28 -5.94 0.19
N LEU A 70 6.19 -7.26 0.10
CA LEU A 70 7.29 -8.17 0.42
C LEU A 70 8.55 -7.98 -0.46
N PRO A 71 8.46 -8.02 -1.81
CA PRO A 71 9.62 -7.75 -2.65
C PRO A 71 10.11 -6.32 -2.54
N LEU A 72 9.21 -5.33 -2.47
CA LEU A 72 9.59 -3.92 -2.43
C LEU A 72 10.36 -3.54 -1.15
N THR A 73 9.91 -4.04 -0.01
CA THR A 73 10.45 -3.61 1.30
C THR A 73 11.54 -4.53 1.84
N LEU A 74 11.59 -5.81 1.40
CA LEU A 74 12.50 -6.80 1.95
C LEU A 74 13.34 -7.51 0.89
N LEU A 75 12.73 -8.21 -0.07
CA LEU A 75 13.50 -9.09 -0.98
C LEU A 75 14.42 -8.30 -1.90
N PHE A 76 13.92 -7.23 -2.52
CA PHE A 76 14.71 -6.43 -3.45
C PHE A 76 15.89 -5.76 -2.74
N PRO A 77 15.71 -5.05 -1.62
CA PRO A 77 16.85 -4.47 -0.92
C PRO A 77 17.84 -5.53 -0.41
N TYR A 78 17.36 -6.69 0.04
CA TYR A 78 18.23 -7.78 0.47
C TYR A 78 19.07 -8.34 -0.69
N SER A 79 18.44 -8.65 -1.83
CA SER A 79 19.16 -9.11 -3.03
C SER A 79 20.13 -8.05 -3.55
N LEU A 80 19.78 -6.77 -3.46
CA LEU A 80 20.67 -5.67 -3.83
C LEU A 80 21.92 -5.64 -2.92
N PHE A 81 21.76 -5.77 -1.60
CA PHE A 81 22.89 -5.81 -0.68
C PHE A 81 23.79 -7.02 -0.92
N VAL A 82 23.23 -8.20 -1.20
CA VAL A 82 24.02 -9.39 -1.56
C VAL A 82 24.80 -9.16 -2.85
N THR A 83 24.17 -8.63 -3.90
CA THR A 83 24.83 -8.34 -5.18
C THR A 83 25.93 -7.30 -5.06
N LEU A 84 25.77 -6.30 -4.18
CA LEU A 84 26.78 -5.27 -3.93
C LEU A 84 27.88 -5.71 -2.97
N GLY A 85 27.82 -6.92 -2.41
CA GLY A 85 28.77 -7.39 -1.40
C GLY A 85 28.66 -6.67 -0.05
N LEU A 86 27.53 -6.01 0.21
CA LEU A 86 27.24 -5.29 1.45
C LEU A 86 26.50 -6.18 2.47
N ALA A 87 26.21 -7.43 2.10
CA ALA A 87 25.58 -8.39 2.97
C ALA A 87 26.60 -9.03 3.93
N TRP A 88 26.10 -9.40 5.11
CA TRP A 88 26.90 -10.09 6.11
C TRP A 88 27.33 -11.49 5.61
N ASP A 89 28.63 -11.79 5.73
CA ASP A 89 29.18 -13.12 5.49
C ASP A 89 29.02 -13.99 6.74
N PRO A 90 28.22 -15.07 6.71
CA PRO A 90 28.03 -15.96 7.85
C PRO A 90 29.31 -16.68 8.29
N ALA A 91 30.39 -16.66 7.50
CA ALA A 91 31.68 -17.20 7.92
C ALA A 91 32.46 -16.29 8.90
N HIS A 92 32.08 -15.01 9.03
CA HIS A 92 32.75 -14.03 9.89
C HIS A 92 31.73 -13.32 10.80
N GLU A 93 31.46 -13.91 11.97
CA GLU A 93 30.48 -13.40 12.95
C GLU A 93 30.84 -12.01 13.51
N ASP A 94 32.13 -11.64 13.48
CA ASP A 94 32.64 -10.40 14.09
C ASP A 94 32.33 -9.13 13.27
N HIS A 95 31.99 -9.26 11.98
CA HIS A 95 31.80 -8.11 11.07
C HIS A 95 30.32 -7.76 10.80
N TYR A 96 29.39 -8.22 11.65
CA TYR A 96 27.96 -7.98 11.45
C TYR A 96 27.56 -6.48 11.41
N ALA A 97 28.41 -5.60 11.95
CA ALA A 97 28.16 -4.16 12.05
C ALA A 97 28.81 -3.31 10.94
N GLU A 98 29.58 -3.93 10.03
CA GLU A 98 30.41 -3.22 9.05
C GLU A 98 29.59 -2.32 8.10
N HIS A 99 28.44 -2.80 7.65
CA HIS A 99 27.55 -2.08 6.72
C HIS A 99 26.23 -1.61 7.35
N GLN A 100 26.23 -1.41 8.68
CA GLN A 100 25.01 -1.10 9.45
C GLN A 100 24.28 0.17 8.99
N TRP A 101 25.02 1.19 8.51
CA TRP A 101 24.44 2.46 8.07
C TRP A 101 23.70 2.35 6.75
N ALA A 102 24.20 1.51 5.83
CA ALA A 102 23.52 1.25 4.57
C ALA A 102 22.20 0.48 4.83
N GLY A 103 22.25 -0.55 5.67
CA GLY A 103 21.06 -1.27 6.12
C GLY A 103 20.05 -0.37 6.84
N PHE A 104 20.53 0.50 7.74
CA PHE A 104 19.70 1.50 8.42
C PHE A 104 19.01 2.45 7.43
N GLY A 105 19.75 3.03 6.48
CA GLY A 105 19.19 3.97 5.51
C GLY A 105 18.09 3.35 4.66
N VAL A 106 18.30 2.11 4.20
CA VAL A 106 17.30 1.36 3.44
C VAL A 106 16.07 1.05 4.29
N VAL A 107 16.26 0.46 5.49
CA VAL A 107 15.15 0.09 6.38
C VAL A 107 14.35 1.32 6.79
N LEU A 108 15.02 2.42 7.13
CA LEU A 108 14.38 3.69 7.43
C LEU A 108 13.59 4.20 6.22
N GLY A 109 14.19 4.21 5.03
CA GLY A 109 13.57 4.71 3.80
C GLY A 109 12.31 3.93 3.42
N VAL A 110 12.37 2.59 3.39
CA VAL A 110 11.20 1.76 3.04
C VAL A 110 10.09 1.88 4.09
N ASN A 111 10.42 2.03 5.37
CA ASN A 111 9.44 2.20 6.44
C ASN A 111 8.82 3.61 6.44
N ILE A 112 9.58 4.66 6.15
CA ILE A 112 9.03 6.02 5.95
C ILE A 112 8.06 6.02 4.76
N LEU A 113 8.45 5.39 3.65
CA LEU A 113 7.58 5.26 2.48
C LEU A 113 6.30 4.50 2.85
N GLY A 114 6.42 3.40 3.59
CA GLY A 114 5.28 2.63 4.05
C GLY A 114 4.37 3.41 4.99
N LEU A 115 4.95 4.17 5.93
CA LEU A 115 4.22 5.05 6.83
C LEU A 115 3.44 6.13 6.06
N LEU A 116 4.06 6.74 5.05
CA LEU A 116 3.41 7.74 4.20
C LEU A 116 2.22 7.14 3.45
N VAL A 117 2.36 5.93 2.89
CA VAL A 117 1.24 5.22 2.26
C VAL A 117 0.11 4.96 3.26
N VAL A 118 0.44 4.52 4.48
CA VAL A 118 -0.54 4.28 5.55
C VAL A 118 -1.26 5.55 5.96
N ILE A 119 -0.56 6.67 6.15
CA ILE A 119 -1.17 7.95 6.56
C ILE A 119 -2.07 8.50 5.47
N LEU A 120 -1.55 8.62 4.24
CA LEU A 120 -2.27 9.28 3.13
C LEU A 120 -3.46 8.46 2.65
N ARG A 121 -3.31 7.14 2.56
CA ARG A 121 -4.35 6.25 2.00
C ARG A 121 -5.15 5.48 3.04
N ARG A 122 -4.78 5.54 4.32
CA ARG A 122 -5.39 4.74 5.40
C ARG A 122 -5.45 3.25 5.03
N ASP A 123 -4.38 2.77 4.38
CA ASP A 123 -4.32 1.40 3.85
C ASP A 123 -3.96 0.39 4.95
N ILE A 124 -4.99 -0.32 5.43
CA ILE A 124 -4.86 -1.35 6.47
C ILE A 124 -3.95 -2.49 5.99
N THR A 125 -4.02 -2.85 4.71
CA THR A 125 -3.20 -3.95 4.16
C THR A 125 -1.72 -3.60 4.22
N TRP A 126 -1.40 -2.36 3.85
CA TRP A 126 -0.03 -1.86 3.93
C TRP A 126 0.46 -1.79 5.37
N CYS A 127 -0.38 -1.34 6.30
CA CYS A 127 -0.06 -1.29 7.72
C CYS A 127 0.26 -2.69 8.26
N VAL A 128 -0.60 -3.67 8.01
CA VAL A 128 -0.41 -5.06 8.49
C VAL A 128 0.85 -5.66 7.86
N GLY A 129 1.04 -5.51 6.55
CA GLY A 129 2.21 -6.02 5.85
C GLY A 129 3.53 -5.41 6.34
N ALA A 130 3.60 -4.08 6.47
CA ALA A 130 4.78 -3.39 6.96
C ALA A 130 5.10 -3.75 8.42
N THR A 131 4.07 -3.85 9.27
CA THR A 131 4.23 -4.26 10.68
C THR A 131 4.73 -5.70 10.77
N TRP A 132 4.15 -6.61 9.99
CA TRP A 132 4.59 -8.01 9.93
C TRP A 132 6.06 -8.15 9.51
N ILE A 133 6.49 -7.38 8.52
CA ILE A 133 7.89 -7.37 8.07
C ILE A 133 8.80 -6.81 9.16
N CYS A 134 8.42 -5.73 9.84
CA CYS A 134 9.18 -5.21 10.97
C CYS A 134 9.33 -6.27 12.07
N VAL A 135 8.25 -6.95 12.45
CA VAL A 135 8.25 -8.06 13.44
C VAL A 135 9.18 -9.18 13.01
N SER A 136 9.05 -9.62 11.76
CA SER A 136 9.90 -10.67 11.19
C SER A 136 11.38 -10.25 11.20
N GLN A 137 11.67 -8.98 10.99
CA GLN A 137 13.02 -8.45 11.03
C GLN A 137 13.57 -8.43 12.46
N TRP A 138 12.90 -7.83 13.44
CA TRP A 138 13.50 -7.72 14.78
C TRP A 138 13.48 -9.03 15.57
N ALA A 139 12.63 -10.01 15.21
CA ALA A 139 12.60 -11.32 15.85
C ALA A 139 13.90 -12.14 15.64
N LEU A 140 14.64 -11.88 14.55
CA LEU A 140 15.88 -12.57 14.24
C LEU A 140 17.09 -11.82 14.83
N ARG A 141 18.02 -12.55 15.45
CA ARG A 141 19.29 -12.06 16.03
C ARG A 141 20.48 -12.80 15.42
N PRO A 142 21.70 -12.23 15.41
CA PRO A 142 22.10 -10.88 15.84
C PRO A 142 21.81 -9.80 14.78
N LYS A 143 21.61 -8.55 15.20
CA LYS A 143 21.38 -7.40 14.29
C LYS A 143 22.04 -6.12 14.80
N PRO A 144 22.53 -5.25 13.91
CA PRO A 144 23.02 -3.92 14.29
C PRO A 144 21.94 -3.12 15.02
N ALA A 145 22.33 -2.46 16.11
CA ALA A 145 21.47 -1.61 16.91
C ALA A 145 20.62 -0.60 16.09
N PRO A 146 21.15 0.13 15.09
CA PRO A 146 20.35 1.13 14.37
C PRO A 146 19.20 0.50 13.55
N VAL A 147 19.42 -0.67 12.94
CA VAL A 147 18.38 -1.40 12.21
C VAL A 147 17.35 -2.01 13.18
N TYR A 148 17.82 -2.49 14.34
CA TYR A 148 16.96 -3.08 15.36
C TYR A 148 16.01 -2.05 15.99
N ILE A 149 16.53 -0.88 16.37
CA ILE A 149 15.74 0.20 16.97
C ILE A 149 14.70 0.73 15.98
N THR A 150 15.09 0.95 14.72
CA THR A 150 14.16 1.45 13.68
C THR A 150 13.02 0.47 13.43
N THR A 151 13.30 -0.82 13.28
CA THR A 151 12.24 -1.83 13.04
C THR A 151 11.26 -1.91 14.21
N ILE A 152 11.71 -1.81 15.47
CA ILE A 152 10.82 -1.75 16.63
C ILE A 152 9.98 -0.48 16.62
N MET A 153 10.60 0.68 16.41
CA MET A 153 9.90 1.96 16.37
C MET A 153 8.77 1.95 15.33
N PHE A 154 9.07 1.48 14.12
CA PHE A 154 8.09 1.40 13.04
C PHE A 154 7.04 0.29 13.26
N THR A 155 7.33 -0.76 14.02
CA THR A 155 6.30 -1.74 14.44
C THR A 155 5.16 -1.06 15.18
N VAL A 156 5.47 -0.03 15.98
CA VAL A 156 4.47 0.75 16.74
C VAL A 156 3.93 1.93 15.92
N LEU A 157 4.80 2.59 15.14
CA LEU A 157 4.44 3.81 14.42
C LEU A 157 3.41 3.56 13.31
N HIS A 158 3.49 2.44 12.58
CA HIS A 158 2.51 2.11 11.53
C HIS A 158 1.07 2.02 12.06
N PRO A 159 0.75 1.18 13.07
CA PRO A 159 -0.62 1.10 13.58
C PRO A 159 -1.06 2.41 14.25
N LEU A 160 -0.16 3.09 14.97
CA LEU A 160 -0.48 4.38 15.60
C LEU A 160 -0.85 5.44 14.55
N ALA A 161 -0.09 5.51 13.45
CA ALA A 161 -0.34 6.46 12.37
C ALA A 161 -1.64 6.17 11.63
N LEU A 162 -2.00 4.89 11.44
CA LEU A 162 -3.29 4.49 10.87
C LEU A 162 -4.45 4.99 11.75
N VAL A 163 -4.36 4.75 13.07
CA VAL A 163 -5.37 5.20 14.04
C VAL A 163 -5.46 6.72 14.08
N ALA A 164 -4.32 7.42 14.14
CA ALA A 164 -4.29 8.88 14.17
C ALA A 164 -4.89 9.50 12.89
N SER A 165 -4.56 8.96 11.71
CA SER A 165 -5.11 9.40 10.43
C SER A 165 -6.63 9.14 10.34
N ALA A 166 -7.10 7.98 10.83
CA ALA A 166 -8.53 7.67 10.88
C ALA A 166 -9.30 8.61 11.82
N LEU A 167 -8.77 8.85 13.02
CA LEU A 167 -9.36 9.78 13.99
C LEU A 167 -9.41 11.20 13.44
N TRP A 168 -8.34 11.67 12.81
CA TRP A 168 -8.27 13.01 12.21
C TRP A 168 -9.41 13.24 11.21
N VAL A 169 -9.61 12.29 10.29
CA VAL A 169 -10.70 12.40 9.29
C VAL A 169 -12.06 12.36 9.95
N TYR A 170 -12.27 11.49 10.94
CA TYR A 170 -13.52 11.42 11.68
C TYR A 170 -13.86 12.75 12.38
N PHE A 171 -12.88 13.38 13.01
CA PHE A 171 -13.07 14.68 13.67
C PHE A 171 -13.27 15.83 12.68
N VAL A 172 -12.59 15.82 11.54
CA VAL A 172 -12.74 16.87 10.50
C VAL A 172 -14.08 16.74 9.79
N SER A 173 -14.50 15.52 9.40
CA SER A 173 -15.79 15.31 8.72
C SER A 173 -16.99 15.66 9.62
N THR A 174 -16.89 15.40 10.92
CA THR A 174 -17.92 15.79 11.91
C THR A 174 -18.07 17.31 12.00
N LYS A 175 -17.01 18.08 11.72
CA LYS A 175 -17.05 19.55 11.71
C LYS A 175 -17.67 20.11 10.42
N GLU A 176 -17.44 19.46 9.28
CA GLU A 176 -17.99 19.89 7.97
C GLU A 176 -19.48 19.54 7.81
N GLY A 177 -19.98 18.46 8.43
CA GLY A 177 -21.39 18.07 8.38
C GLY A 177 -22.37 18.94 9.17
N ARG A 178 -21.90 20.00 9.85
CA ARG A 178 -22.73 20.90 10.67
C ARG A 178 -23.32 22.08 9.91
N ILE A 179 -22.90 22.30 8.66
CA ILE A 179 -23.42 23.37 7.79
C ILE A 179 -23.79 22.76 6.44
N ALA A 180 -24.75 21.83 6.46
CA ALA A 180 -25.50 21.53 5.25
C ALA A 180 -26.68 22.51 5.21
N LEU A 181 -26.73 23.38 4.20
CA LEU A 181 -28.02 23.99 3.82
C LEU A 181 -28.98 22.83 3.52
N PRO A 182 -30.24 22.89 3.98
CA PRO A 182 -31.28 22.00 3.45
C PRO A 182 -31.23 22.07 1.92
N PRO A 183 -31.31 20.95 1.18
CA PRO A 183 -31.63 21.05 -0.23
C PRO A 183 -32.96 21.81 -0.32
N ASP A 184 -32.97 22.98 -0.95
CA ASP A 184 -34.20 23.72 -1.19
C ASP A 184 -35.19 22.77 -1.87
N GLU A 185 -36.29 22.47 -1.18
CA GLU A 185 -37.44 21.76 -1.70
C GLU A 185 -38.18 22.68 -2.69
N GLU A 186 -37.56 22.95 -3.85
CA GLU A 186 -38.22 23.60 -4.98
C GLU A 186 -38.16 22.69 -6.21
N GLN A 187 -38.99 21.64 -6.20
CA GLN A 187 -39.82 21.21 -7.35
C GLN A 187 -40.60 19.93 -7.00
N HIS A 188 -41.52 20.04 -6.05
CA HIS A 188 -42.77 19.27 -6.15
C HIS A 188 -43.74 20.09 -7.00
N GLY A 189 -44.19 19.52 -8.11
CA GLY A 189 -45.19 20.16 -8.96
C GLY A 189 -45.36 19.58 -10.36
N ARG A 190 -45.19 18.27 -10.56
CA ARG A 190 -45.87 17.58 -11.67
C ARG A 190 -47.34 17.41 -11.29
N GLU A 191 -48.10 18.49 -11.39
CA GLU A 191 -49.55 18.46 -11.41
C GLU A 191 -50.03 19.00 -12.75
N GLY A 192 -50.72 18.14 -13.49
CA GLY A 192 -51.82 18.52 -14.38
C GLY A 192 -51.48 19.45 -15.54
N GLU A 193 -51.20 18.85 -16.69
CA GLU A 193 -51.61 19.36 -17.99
C GLU A 193 -53.06 19.86 -17.91
N ARG A 194 -53.25 21.19 -17.84
CA ARG A 194 -54.49 21.86 -18.21
C ARG A 194 -54.13 22.89 -19.26
N GLU A 195 -54.53 22.59 -20.49
CA GLU A 195 -54.63 23.55 -21.58
C GLU A 195 -55.26 24.87 -21.10
N PRO A 196 -54.78 26.03 -21.54
CA PRO A 196 -55.61 27.22 -21.53
C PRO A 196 -56.74 27.03 -22.53
N GLU A 197 -57.95 26.79 -22.03
CA GLU A 197 -59.20 26.83 -22.79
C GLU A 197 -59.33 28.22 -23.45
N GLU A 198 -59.21 28.26 -24.78
CA GLU A 198 -59.48 29.45 -25.60
C GLU A 198 -60.95 29.87 -25.38
N VAL A 199 -61.14 30.93 -24.62
CA VAL A 199 -62.43 31.62 -24.49
C VAL A 199 -62.80 32.19 -25.85
N ARG A 200 -63.73 31.54 -26.56
CA ARG A 200 -64.36 32.11 -27.75
C ARG A 200 -65.20 33.33 -27.33
N PRO A 201 -65.07 34.48 -28.01
CA PRO A 201 -66.00 35.59 -27.81
C PRO A 201 -67.31 35.28 -28.52
N ASP A 202 -68.37 35.08 -27.74
CA ASP A 202 -69.74 35.10 -28.23
C ASP A 202 -70.17 36.56 -28.44
N TRP A 203 -70.14 37.02 -29.69
CA TRP A 203 -70.95 38.16 -30.11
C TRP A 203 -71.66 37.83 -31.43
N SER A 204 -72.97 38.00 -31.34
CA SER A 204 -74.02 37.94 -32.37
C SER A 204 -73.71 38.66 -33.67
#